data_AF-A0A3N5Z8D3-F1
#
_entry.id   AF-A0A3N5Z8D3-F1
#
_cell.length_a   1.000
_cell.length_b   1.000
_cell.length_c   1.000
_cell.angle_alpha   90.00
_cell.angle_beta   90.00
_cell.angle_gamma   90.00
#
_symmetry.space_group_name_H-M   'P 1'
#
loop_
_entity.id
_entity.type
_entity.pdbx_description
1 polymer ?
#
loop_
_entity_poly.entity_id
_entity_poly.type
_entity_poly.pdbx_seq_one_letter_code
_entity_poly.pdbx_strand_id
1 'polypeptide(L)'
;GVTIALLLAVGSAAMVSHVVRLGLYTRRQELRIMELVGAPLSYLRGPFVAEGLLQGASGALVALLLAWLAWFGVRMRLAAAFSDLVDPASAVFLPPATAGLLVLGGAMVGAVGGLIASRQP
;
A
#
# COMPACT_ATOMS: atom_id res chain seq x y z
N GLY A 1 -5.14 2.89 18.72
CA GLY A 1 -4.14 2.55 17.70
C GLY A 1 -4.65 1.50 16.75
N VAL A 2 -4.68 0.24 17.18
CA VAL A 2 -5.06 -0.92 16.35
C VAL A 2 -6.45 -0.78 15.71
N THR A 3 -7.44 -0.24 16.43
CA THR A 3 -8.79 -0.01 15.92
C THR A 3 -8.85 0.94 14.72
N ILE A 4 -8.12 2.05 14.79
CA ILE A 4 -8.01 3.03 13.69
C ILE A 4 -7.27 2.40 12.50
N ALA A 5 -6.18 1.66 12.77
CA ALA A 5 -5.46 0.95 11.72
C ALA A 5 -6.34 -0.07 11.00
N LEU A 6 -7.18 -0.80 11.74
CA LEU A 6 -8.11 -1.78 11.17
C LEU A 6 -9.20 -1.10 10.32
N LEU A 7 -9.77 0.01 10.80
CA LEU A 7 -10.75 0.80 10.04
C LEU A 7 -10.16 1.36 8.74
N LEU A 8 -8.94 1.90 8.79
CA LEU A 8 -8.25 2.41 7.61
C LEU A 8 -7.92 1.29 6.62
N ALA A 9 -7.52 0.11 7.11
CA ALA A 9 -7.26 -1.05 6.27
C ALA A 9 -8.53 -1.51 5.53
N VAL A 10 -9.67 -1.56 6.22
CA VAL A 10 -10.97 -1.89 5.59
C VAL A 10 -11.37 -0.83 4.57
N GLY A 11 -11.23 0.45 4.90
CA GLY A 11 -11.53 1.55 3.96
C GLY A 11 -10.65 1.52 2.71
N SER A 12 -9.36 1.25 2.88
CA SER A 12 -8.43 1.08 1.75
C SER A 12 -8.81 -0.10 0.86
N ALA A 13 -9.14 -1.27 1.45
CA ALA A 13 -9.58 -2.43 0.70
C ALA A 13 -10.89 -2.17 -0.08
N ALA A 14 -11.84 -1.43 0.51
CA ALA A 14 -13.07 -1.02 -0.15
C ALA A 14 -12.79 -0.07 -1.34
N MET A 15 -11.87 0.87 -1.17
CA MET A 15 -11.48 1.80 -2.25
C MET A 15 -10.81 1.06 -3.42
N VAL A 16 -9.88 0.15 -3.14
CA VAL A 16 -9.26 -0.73 -4.16
C VAL A 16 -10.34 -1.51 -4.90
N SER A 17 -11.28 -2.11 -4.17
CA SER A 17 -12.38 -2.88 -4.75
C SER A 17 -13.24 -2.04 -5.71
N HIS A 18 -13.50 -0.77 -5.37
CA HIS A 18 -14.24 0.13 -6.24
C HIS A 18 -13.48 0.46 -7.54
N VAL A 19 -12.18 0.76 -7.45
CA VAL A 19 -11.35 1.07 -8.62
C VAL A 19 -11.25 -0.14 -9.54
N VAL A 20 -11.02 -1.33 -8.97
CA VAL A 20 -10.98 -2.61 -9.69
C VAL A 20 -12.28 -2.86 -10.44
N ARG A 21 -13.43 -2.67 -9.78
CA ARG A 21 -14.75 -2.90 -10.39
C ARG A 21 -15.03 -1.93 -11.54
N LEU A 22 -14.56 -0.68 -11.41
CA LEU A 22 -14.63 0.32 -12.48
C LEU A 22 -13.75 -0.07 -13.68
N GLY A 23 -12.52 -0.51 -13.44
CA GLY A 23 -11.61 -1.00 -14.48
C GLY A 23 -12.16 -2.23 -15.22
N LEU A 24 -12.73 -3.19 -14.47
CA LEU A 24 -13.47 -4.33 -15.01
C LEU A 24 -14.58 -3.92 -15.96
N TYR A 25 -15.38 -2.93 -15.56
CA TYR A 25 -16.49 -2.45 -16.39
C TYR A 25 -16.00 -1.88 -17.73
N THR A 26 -14.83 -1.25 -17.72
CA THR A 26 -14.21 -0.63 -18.89
C THR A 26 -13.60 -1.67 -19.84
N ARG A 27 -13.06 -2.77 -19.29
CA ARG A 27 -12.45 -3.88 -20.06
C ARG A 27 -13.36 -5.10 -20.26
N ARG A 28 -14.63 -5.02 -19.85
CA ARG A 28 -15.63 -6.10 -19.93
C ARG A 28 -15.68 -6.80 -21.29
N GLN A 29 -15.54 -6.04 -22.37
CA GLN A 29 -15.59 -6.60 -23.73
C GLN A 29 -14.35 -7.44 -24.05
N GLU A 30 -13.15 -6.98 -23.70
CA GLU A 30 -11.91 -7.73 -23.87
C GLU A 30 -11.93 -9.02 -23.05
N LEU A 31 -12.36 -8.94 -21.79
CA LEU A 31 -12.44 -10.12 -20.91
C LEU A 31 -13.41 -11.18 -21.44
N ARG A 32 -14.52 -10.75 -22.04
CA ARG A 32 -15.49 -11.67 -22.65
C ARG A 32 -14.91 -12.40 -23.86
N ILE A 33 -14.04 -11.74 -24.64
CA ILE A 33 -13.30 -12.38 -25.73
C ILE A 33 -12.31 -13.41 -25.15
N MET A 34 -11.62 -13.10 -24.05
CA MET A 34 -10.71 -14.05 -23.41
C MET A 34 -11.43 -15.29 -22.84
N GLU A 35 -12.63 -15.11 -22.27
CA GLU A 35 -13.48 -16.23 -21.83
C GLU A 35 -13.93 -17.11 -23.00
N LEU A 36 -14.28 -16.52 -24.15
CA LEU A 36 -14.68 -17.25 -25.36
C LEU A 36 -13.54 -18.12 -25.94
N VAL A 37 -12.28 -17.76 -25.67
CA VAL A 37 -11.08 -18.52 -26.07
C VAL A 37 -10.66 -19.53 -24.99
N GLY A 38 -11.39 -19.60 -23.87
CA GLY A 38 -11.14 -20.57 -22.79
C GLY A 38 -10.05 -20.17 -21.80
N ALA A 39 -9.79 -18.87 -21.64
CA ALA A 39 -8.76 -18.40 -20.71
C ALA A 39 -9.08 -18.80 -19.26
N PRO A 40 -8.10 -19.32 -18.48
CA PRO A 40 -8.32 -19.69 -17.10
C PRO A 40 -8.60 -18.45 -16.24
N LEU A 41 -9.43 -18.60 -15.21
CA LEU A 41 -9.85 -17.52 -14.30
C LEU A 41 -8.67 -16.80 -13.60
N SER A 42 -7.50 -17.43 -13.52
CA SER A 42 -6.25 -16.82 -13.07
C SER A 42 -5.73 -15.71 -13.99
N TYR A 43 -5.99 -15.80 -15.30
CA TYR A 43 -5.60 -14.79 -16.28
C TYR A 43 -6.42 -13.51 -16.11
N LEU A 44 -7.70 -13.65 -15.74
CA LEU A 44 -8.55 -12.51 -15.34
C LEU A 44 -8.11 -11.89 -14.00
N ARG A 45 -7.63 -12.71 -13.06
CA ARG A 45 -7.28 -12.27 -11.69
C ARG A 45 -5.90 -11.62 -11.58
N GLY A 46 -4.97 -11.98 -12.45
CA GLY A 46 -3.61 -11.43 -12.53
C GLY A 46 -3.54 -9.89 -12.44
N PRO A 47 -4.28 -9.13 -13.28
CA PRO A 47 -4.24 -7.67 -13.24
C PRO A 47 -4.70 -7.09 -11.89
N PHE A 48 -5.71 -7.67 -11.23
CA PHE A 48 -6.20 -7.14 -9.94
C PHE A 48 -5.21 -7.34 -8.80
N VAL A 49 -4.52 -8.48 -8.78
CA VAL A 49 -3.46 -8.71 -7.80
C VAL A 49 -2.30 -7.76 -8.06
N ALA A 50 -1.95 -7.52 -9.32
CA ALA A 50 -0.88 -6.58 -9.68
C ALA A 50 -1.23 -5.13 -9.29
N GLU A 51 -2.44 -4.67 -9.60
CA GLU A 51 -2.93 -3.34 -9.17
C GLU A 51 -2.93 -3.21 -7.65
N GLY A 52 -3.44 -4.21 -6.93
CA GLY A 52 -3.44 -4.23 -5.46
C GLY A 52 -2.02 -4.18 -4.88
N LEU A 53 -1.08 -4.95 -5.43
CA LEU A 53 0.32 -4.98 -5.01
C LEU A 53 1.00 -3.62 -5.22
N LEU A 54 0.82 -3.02 -6.41
CA LEU A 54 1.35 -1.69 -6.74
C LEU A 54 0.76 -0.60 -5.84
N GLN A 55 -0.55 -0.65 -5.59
CA GLN A 55 -1.23 0.32 -4.73
C GLN A 55 -0.81 0.18 -3.26
N GLY A 56 -0.63 -1.05 -2.77
CA GLY A 56 -0.12 -1.31 -1.41
C GLY A 56 1.33 -0.86 -1.23
N ALA A 57 2.20 -1.15 -2.21
CA ALA A 57 3.59 -0.75 -2.19
C ALA A 57 3.75 0.79 -2.25
N SER A 58 3.03 1.45 -3.16
CA SER A 58 3.05 2.91 -3.28
C SER A 58 2.51 3.60 -2.04
N GLY A 59 1.43 3.09 -1.44
CA GLY A 59 0.91 3.61 -0.17
C GLY A 59 1.93 3.52 0.97
N ALA A 60 2.65 2.39 1.08
CA ALA A 60 3.71 2.22 2.07
C ALA A 60 4.91 3.16 1.83
N LEU A 61 5.32 3.37 0.57
CA LEU A 61 6.37 4.31 0.22
C LEU A 61 5.99 5.76 0.57
N VAL A 62 4.78 6.17 0.24
CA VAL A 62 4.27 7.51 0.58
C VAL A 62 4.20 7.69 2.11
N ALA A 63 3.73 6.68 2.84
CA ALA A 63 3.69 6.72 4.30
C ALA A 63 5.10 6.85 4.92
N LEU A 64 6.08 6.08 4.41
CA LEU A 64 7.48 6.18 4.84
C LEU A 64 8.07 7.56 4.56
N LEU A 65 7.80 8.12 3.39
CA LEU A 65 8.26 9.46 3.02
C LEU A 65 7.69 10.53 3.97
N LEU A 66 6.39 10.48 4.25
CA LEU A 66 5.75 11.40 5.18
C LEU A 66 6.27 11.25 6.61
N ALA A 67 6.47 10.02 7.07
CA ALA A 67 7.06 9.74 8.38
C ALA A 67 8.51 10.26 8.46
N TRP A 68 9.29 10.12 7.39
CA TRP A 68 10.65 10.65 7.31
C TRP A 68 10.68 12.18 7.33
N LEU A 69 9.79 12.85 6.59
CA LEU A 69 9.63 14.32 6.65
C LEU A 69 9.26 14.78 8.06
N ALA A 70 8.31 14.10 8.71
CA ALA A 70 7.88 14.43 10.07
C ALA A 70 9.04 14.28 11.06
N TRP A 71 9.77 13.16 11.00
CA TRP A 71 10.98 12.96 11.79
C TRP A 71 12.02 14.04 11.54
N PHE A 72 12.25 14.40 10.28
CA PHE A 72 13.18 15.44 9.89
C PHE A 72 12.79 16.82 10.42
N GLY A 73 11.50 17.16 10.41
CA GLY A 73 11.01 18.40 11.01
C GLY A 73 11.17 18.43 12.53
N VAL A 74 10.86 17.32 13.20
CA VAL A 74 10.96 17.21 14.67
C VAL A 74 12.42 17.28 15.12
N ARG A 75 13.35 16.54 14.50
CA ARG A 75 14.78 16.58 14.85
C ARG A 75 15.38 17.98 14.71
N MET A 76 14.98 18.73 13.67
CA MET A 76 15.49 20.08 13.43
C MET A 76 15.01 21.07 14.49
N ARG A 77 13.75 20.92 14.95
CA ARG A 77 13.20 21.70 16.07
C ARG A 77 13.85 21.34 17.40
N LEU A 78 14.07 20.06 17.65
CA LEU A 78 14.65 19.57 18.91
C LEU A 78 16.13 19.95 19.04
N ALA A 79 16.91 19.79 17.96
CA ALA A 79 18.32 20.18 17.93
C ALA A 79 18.53 21.69 18.12
N ALA A 80 17.59 22.51 17.62
CA ALA A 80 17.61 23.96 17.84
C ALA A 80 17.25 24.35 19.29
N ALA A 81 16.44 23.55 19.99
CA ALA A 81 15.98 23.83 21.34
C ALA A 81 16.87 23.25 22.45
N PHE A 82 17.57 22.14 22.18
CA PHE A 82 18.36 21.38 23.16
C PHE A 82 19.70 20.91 22.57
N SER A 83 20.53 21.87 22.12
CA SER A 83 21.83 21.61 21.48
C SER A 83 22.80 20.81 22.35
N ASP A 84 22.67 20.90 23.67
CA ASP A 84 23.65 20.37 24.63
C ASP A 84 23.24 19.02 25.25
N LEU A 85 21.97 18.63 25.13
CA LEU A 85 21.45 17.37 25.70
C LEU A 85 21.13 16.30 24.65
N VAL A 86 20.93 16.69 23.38
CA VAL A 86 20.52 15.78 22.32
C VAL A 86 21.72 15.49 21.42
N ASP A 87 22.33 14.32 21.59
CA ASP A 87 23.35 13.84 20.66
C ASP A 87 22.70 13.54 19.29
N PRO A 88 23.00 14.33 18.24
CA PRO A 88 22.38 14.18 16.92
C PRO A 88 22.65 12.83 16.27
N ALA A 89 23.70 12.12 16.72
CA ALA A 89 24.10 10.81 16.19
C ALA A 89 23.18 9.67 16.64
N SER A 90 22.46 9.84 17.76
CA SER A 90 21.59 8.81 18.33
C SER A 90 20.20 8.75 17.68
N ALA A 91 19.77 9.84 17.03
CA ALA A 91 18.45 9.98 16.43
C ALA A 91 18.40 9.43 14.99
N VAL A 92 18.53 8.11 14.86
CA VAL A 92 18.30 7.39 13.60
C VAL A 92 16.79 7.18 13.41
N PHE A 93 16.27 7.48 12.22
CA PHE A 93 14.83 7.37 11.90
C PHE A 93 14.31 5.94 12.04
N LEU A 94 14.53 5.11 11.02
CA LEU A 94 14.21 3.69 11.02
C LEU A 94 15.33 2.93 10.32
N PRO A 95 15.73 1.75 10.82
CA PRO A 95 16.62 0.86 10.09
C PRO A 95 16.08 0.53 8.69
N PRO A 96 16.92 0.52 7.64
CA PRO A 96 16.49 0.21 6.27
C PRO A 96 15.74 -1.13 6.16
N ALA A 97 16.12 -2.11 6.97
CA ALA A 97 15.46 -3.42 7.04
C ALA A 97 13.98 -3.30 7.46
N THR A 98 13.67 -2.49 8.48
CA THR A 98 12.29 -2.28 8.93
C THR A 98 11.46 -1.49 7.93
N ALA A 99 12.06 -0.50 7.25
CA ALA A 99 11.40 0.21 6.16
C ALA A 99 11.06 -0.75 4.99
N GLY A 100 12.00 -1.64 4.63
CA GLY A 100 11.76 -2.68 3.64
C GLY A 100 10.62 -3.64 4.03
N LEU A 101 10.56 -4.05 5.29
CA LEU A 101 9.47 -4.89 5.82
C LEU A 101 8.12 -4.18 5.78
N LEU A 102 8.06 -2.87 6.02
CA LEU A 102 6.83 -2.08 5.91
C LEU A 102 6.33 -2.00 4.46
N VAL A 103 7.23 -1.79 3.50
CA VAL A 103 6.87 -1.79 2.07
C VAL A 103 6.39 -3.17 1.63
N LEU A 104 7.11 -4.23 2.02
CA LEU A 104 6.69 -5.61 1.75
C LEU A 104 5.33 -5.91 2.38
N GLY A 105 5.12 -5.51 3.64
CA GLY A 105 3.85 -5.68 4.33
C GLY A 105 2.71 -4.96 3.62
N GLY A 106 2.91 -3.69 3.22
CA GLY A 106 1.93 -2.93 2.45
C GLY A 106 1.62 -3.57 1.10
N ALA A 107 2.64 -4.03 0.38
CA ALA A 107 2.48 -4.75 -0.89
C ALA A 107 1.71 -6.07 -0.72
N MET A 108 2.00 -6.85 0.33
CA MET A 108 1.30 -8.09 0.63
C MET A 108 -0.16 -7.85 0.98
N VAL A 109 -0.45 -6.85 1.82
CA VAL A 109 -1.83 -6.48 2.16
C VAL A 109 -2.58 -6.02 0.92
N GLY A 110 -1.94 -5.21 0.06
CA GLY A 110 -2.51 -4.78 -1.20
C GLY A 110 -2.79 -5.94 -2.17
N ALA A 111 -1.86 -6.88 -2.31
CA ALA A 111 -2.04 -8.08 -3.13
C ALA A 111 -3.18 -8.97 -2.62
N VAL A 112 -3.28 -9.18 -1.31
CA VAL A 112 -4.39 -9.91 -0.68
C VAL A 112 -5.72 -9.18 -0.89
N GLY A 113 -5.74 -7.85 -0.75
CA GLY A 113 -6.90 -7.02 -1.04
C GLY A 113 -7.38 -7.16 -2.49
N GLY A 114 -6.46 -7.08 -3.45
CA GLY A 114 -6.76 -7.29 -4.88
C GLY A 114 -7.28 -8.70 -5.17
N LEU A 115 -6.71 -9.72 -4.52
CA LEU A 115 -7.18 -11.10 -4.65
C LEU A 115 -8.61 -11.27 -4.12
N ILE A 116 -8.93 -10.67 -2.96
CA ILE A 116 -10.28 -10.71 -2.37
C ILE A 116 -11.27 -9.94 -3.25
N ALA A 117 -10.90 -8.76 -3.74
CA ALA A 117 -11.73 -7.97 -4.65
C ALA A 117 -12.09 -8.75 -5.92
N SER A 118 -11.15 -9.50 -6.48
CA SER A 118 -11.38 -10.33 -7.67
C SER A 118 -12.35 -11.51 -7.48
N ARG A 119 -12.76 -11.80 -6.23
CA ARG A 119 -13.73 -12.87 -5.90
C ARG A 119 -15.18 -12.39 -5.92
N GLN A 120 -15.42 -11.08 -5.96
CA GLN A 120 -16.77 -10.53 -6.06
C GLN A 120 -17.02 -10.11 -7.50
N PRO A 121 -17.85 -10.86 -8.27
CA PRO A 121 -18.22 -10.45 -9.63
C PRO A 121 -18.94 -9.09 -9.64
#